data_AF-A0A6M1TID1-F1
#
_entry.id   AF-A0A6M1TID1-F1
#
_cell.length_a   1.000
_cell.length_b   1.000
_cell.length_c   1.000
_cell.angle_alpha   90.00
_cell.angle_beta   90.00
_cell.angle_gamma   90.00
#
_symmetry.space_group_name_H-M   'P 1'
#
loop_
_entity.id
_entity.type
_entity.pdbx_description
1 polymer ?
#
loop_
_entity_poly.entity_id
_entity_poly.type
_entity_poly.pdbx_seq_one_letter_code
_entity_poly.pdbx_strand_id
1 'polypeptide(L)'
;MNLEAFSIKWFALYYTVLGISFIAGGSYLILKKQQLSQLLQKAAEQEKPPPVFIRIIKYFLLFTLPGLVLSFTPFSWIELLFTLWSLLVVYIAGIQLVRWQDNRPLIKANSKKLPEVISRCGAIMVAVGFAIFLLAYLVINRTPI
;
A
#
# COMPACT_ATOMS: atom_id res chain seq x y z
N MET A 1 -10.18 -20.60 20.47
CA MET A 1 -10.71 -19.69 19.44
C MET A 1 -10.60 -20.40 18.11
N ASN A 2 -11.70 -20.61 17.38
CA ASN A 2 -11.66 -21.29 16.08
C ASN A 2 -10.80 -20.47 15.11
N LEU A 3 -9.96 -21.16 14.34
CA LEU A 3 -9.02 -20.56 13.40
C LEU A 3 -9.74 -19.72 12.33
N GLU A 4 -10.97 -20.11 12.00
CA GLU A 4 -11.89 -19.36 11.14
C GLU A 4 -12.26 -17.99 11.72
N ALA A 5 -12.67 -17.93 12.99
CA ALA A 5 -13.02 -16.68 13.66
C ALA A 5 -11.80 -15.77 13.83
N PHE A 6 -10.60 -16.33 13.98
CA PHE A 6 -9.35 -15.56 13.96
C PHE A 6 -9.09 -14.96 12.58
N SER A 7 -9.22 -15.76 11.51
CA SER A 7 -8.99 -15.30 10.14
C SER A 7 -9.92 -14.15 9.74
N ILE A 8 -11.22 -14.28 10.03
CA ILE A 8 -12.19 -13.22 9.74
C ILE A 8 -11.83 -11.92 10.47
N LYS A 9 -11.50 -12.00 11.76
CA LYS A 9 -11.05 -10.84 12.55
C LYS A 9 -9.75 -10.25 12.00
N TRP A 10 -8.82 -11.10 11.56
CA TRP A 10 -7.58 -10.67 10.93
C TRP A 10 -7.84 -9.90 9.64
N PHE A 11 -8.69 -10.41 8.75
CA PHE A 11 -9.03 -9.70 7.50
C PHE A 11 -9.81 -8.41 7.73
N ALA A 12 -10.74 -8.39 8.69
CA ALA A 12 -11.43 -7.17 9.07
C ALA A 12 -10.44 -6.10 9.59
N LEU A 13 -9.49 -6.50 10.45
CA LEU A 13 -8.43 -5.61 10.93
C LEU A 13 -7.49 -5.19 9.80
N TYR A 14 -7.07 -6.15 8.96
CA TYR A 14 -6.17 -5.94 7.84
C TYR A 14 -6.75 -4.91 6.87
N TYR A 15 -8.00 -5.08 6.44
CA TYR A 15 -8.68 -4.15 5.55
C TYR A 15 -8.92 -2.79 6.21
N THR A 16 -9.29 -2.75 7.48
CA THR A 16 -9.50 -1.48 8.19
C THR A 16 -8.21 -0.67 8.30
N VAL A 17 -7.14 -1.28 8.81
CA VAL A 17 -5.83 -0.63 8.96
C VAL A 17 -5.30 -0.19 7.61
N LEU A 18 -5.44 -1.04 6.60
CA LEU A 18 -4.95 -0.78 5.25
C LEU A 18 -5.74 0.33 4.56
N GLY A 19 -7.07 0.30 4.66
CA GLY A 19 -7.97 1.34 4.16
C GLY A 19 -7.67 2.69 4.77
N ILE A 20 -7.54 2.77 6.10
CA ILE A 20 -7.14 4.01 6.80
C ILE A 20 -5.77 4.48 6.31
N SER A 21 -4.79 3.58 6.20
CA SER A 21 -3.43 3.94 5.77
C SER A 21 -3.40 4.49 4.35
N PHE A 22 -4.22 3.93 3.44
CA PHE A 22 -4.33 4.38 2.06
C PHE A 22 -5.06 5.71 1.94
N ILE A 23 -6.14 5.91 2.69
CA ILE A 23 -6.85 7.19 2.71
C ILE A 23 -5.98 8.27 3.34
N ALA A 24 -5.47 8.06 4.56
CA ALA A 24 -4.65 9.04 5.26
C ALA A 24 -3.36 9.35 4.49
N GLY A 25 -2.67 8.31 3.99
CA GLY A 25 -1.48 8.45 3.18
C GLY A 25 -1.75 9.15 1.85
N GLY A 26 -2.81 8.75 1.14
CA GLY A 26 -3.19 9.35 -0.13
C GLY A 26 -3.62 10.81 -0.01
N SER A 27 -4.44 11.13 1.01
CA SER A 27 -4.81 12.51 1.34
C SER A 27 -3.58 13.34 1.71
N TYR A 28 -2.64 12.77 2.48
CA TYR A 28 -1.37 13.43 2.81
C TYR A 28 -0.55 13.73 1.54
N LEU A 29 -0.46 12.78 0.60
CA LEU A 29 0.22 12.99 -0.69
C LEU A 29 -0.41 14.13 -1.49
N ILE A 30 -1.75 14.22 -1.53
CA ILE A 30 -2.46 15.29 -2.25
C ILE A 30 -2.18 16.65 -1.60
N LEU A 31 -2.30 16.75 -0.27
CA LEU A 31 -2.15 18.00 0.47
C LEU A 31 -0.71 18.49 0.51
N LYS A 32 0.26 17.57 0.62
CA LYS A 32 1.69 17.88 0.77
C LYS A 32 2.50 17.60 -0.49
N LYS A 33 1.87 17.51 -1.66
CA LYS A 33 2.50 17.16 -2.95
C LYS A 33 3.79 17.95 -3.27
N GLN A 34 3.82 19.24 -2.96
CA GLN A 34 5.00 20.09 -3.18
C GLN A 34 6.17 19.72 -2.27
N GLN A 35 5.91 19.53 -0.97
CA GLN A 35 6.92 19.15 0.02
C GLN A 35 7.48 17.75 -0.29
N LEU A 36 6.62 16.82 -0.70
CA LEU A 36 7.00 15.47 -1.05
C LEU A 36 7.79 15.41 -2.36
N SER A 37 7.44 16.24 -3.34
CA SER A 37 8.22 16.43 -4.56
C SER A 37 9.63 16.92 -4.24
N GLN A 38 9.77 17.90 -3.35
CA GLN A 38 11.09 18.38 -2.92
C GLN A 38 11.88 17.30 -2.17
N LEU A 39 11.22 16.51 -1.31
CA LEU A 39 11.85 15.39 -0.62
C LEU A 39 12.34 14.33 -1.61
N LEU A 40 11.54 13.99 -2.62
CA LEU A 40 11.93 13.03 -3.67
C LEU A 40 13.07 13.55 -4.54
N GLN A 41 13.10 14.85 -4.85
CA GLN A 41 14.21 15.48 -5.57
C GLN A 41 15.50 15.42 -4.76
N LYS A 42 15.46 15.79 -3.48
CA LYS A 42 16.61 15.66 -2.56
C LYS A 42 17.07 14.21 -2.40
N ALA A 43 16.13 13.28 -2.28
CA ALA A 43 16.44 11.85 -2.26
C ALA A 43 17.11 11.41 -3.55
N ALA A 44 16.66 11.90 -4.71
CA ALA A 44 17.24 11.56 -6.00
C ALA A 44 18.68 12.07 -6.17
N GLU A 45 19.13 13.04 -5.36
CA GLU A 45 20.55 13.43 -5.31
C GLU A 45 21.43 12.33 -4.68
N GLN A 46 20.88 11.48 -3.82
CA GLN A 46 21.61 10.40 -3.16
C GLN A 46 21.60 9.10 -3.99
N GLU A 47 22.73 8.40 -4.02
CA GLU A 47 22.87 7.12 -4.75
C GLU A 47 22.03 5.99 -4.19
N LYS A 48 21.68 6.06 -2.91
CA LYS A 48 20.90 5.02 -2.23
C LYS A 48 19.44 5.44 -2.09
N PRO A 49 18.49 4.50 -2.20
CA PRO A 49 17.08 4.80 -1.98
C PRO A 49 16.83 5.23 -0.52
N PRO A 50 15.82 6.08 -0.27
CA PRO A 50 15.46 6.49 1.08
C PRO A 50 15.13 5.28 1.97
N PRO A 51 15.75 5.15 3.16
CA PRO A 51 15.54 4.00 4.04
C PRO A 51 14.10 3.91 4.54
N VAL A 52 13.38 5.04 4.60
CA VAL A 52 11.96 5.10 4.97
C VAL A 52 11.10 4.31 3.98
N PHE A 53 11.35 4.42 2.68
CA PHE A 53 10.57 3.68 1.67
C PHE A 53 10.82 2.18 1.75
N ILE A 54 12.08 1.77 1.95
CA ILE A 54 12.43 0.35 2.17
C ILE A 54 11.68 -0.20 3.38
N ARG A 55 11.65 0.57 4.48
CA ARG A 55 10.98 0.18 5.72
C ARG A 55 9.47 0.05 5.53
N ILE A 56 8.83 0.99 4.82
CA ILE A 56 7.40 0.93 4.50
C ILE A 56 7.09 -0.35 3.72
N ILE A 57 7.84 -0.65 2.65
CA ILE A 57 7.63 -1.85 1.83
C ILE A 57 7.83 -3.12 2.66
N LYS A 58 8.87 -3.15 3.52
CA LYS A 58 9.12 -4.29 4.40
C LYS A 58 7.97 -4.54 5.36
N TYR A 59 7.45 -3.51 6.02
CA TYR A 59 6.29 -3.66 6.91
C TYR A 59 5.04 -4.06 6.15
N PHE A 60 4.83 -3.49 4.96
CA PHE A 60 3.69 -3.84 4.12
C PHE A 60 3.73 -5.31 3.70
N LEU A 61 4.90 -5.81 3.30
CA LEU A 61 5.12 -7.23 3.00
C LEU A 61 4.83 -8.11 4.23
N LEU A 62 5.44 -7.79 5.38
CA LEU A 62 5.26 -8.55 6.62
C LEU A 62 3.80 -8.57 7.09
N PHE A 63 3.05 -7.49 6.84
CA PHE A 63 1.64 -7.40 7.18
C PHE A 63 0.75 -8.16 6.19
N THR A 64 1.15 -8.26 4.93
CA THR A 64 0.42 -8.98 3.87
C THR A 64 0.61 -10.49 3.94
N LEU A 65 1.81 -10.97 4.31
CA LEU A 65 2.17 -12.40 4.31
C LEU A 65 1.24 -13.29 5.16
N PRO A 66 0.86 -12.92 6.40
CA PRO A 66 -0.10 -13.70 7.18
C PRO A 66 -1.46 -13.82 6.48
N GLY A 67 -1.88 -12.78 5.76
CA GLY A 67 -3.13 -12.80 4.98
C GLY A 67 -3.12 -13.87 3.90
N LEU A 68 -1.97 -14.14 3.27
CA LEU A 68 -1.88 -15.22 2.27
C LEU A 68 -2.22 -16.58 2.88
N VAL A 69 -1.65 -16.90 4.04
CA VAL A 69 -1.90 -18.16 4.75
C VAL A 69 -3.34 -18.23 5.24
N LEU A 70 -3.84 -17.13 5.84
CA LEU A 70 -5.17 -17.07 6.45
C LEU A 70 -6.31 -17.10 5.42
N SER A 71 -6.05 -16.70 4.17
CA SER A 71 -7.03 -16.77 3.07
C SER A 71 -7.49 -18.18 2.72
N PHE A 72 -6.79 -19.21 3.22
CA PHE A 72 -7.16 -20.62 3.06
C PHE A 72 -8.05 -21.15 4.19
N THR A 73 -8.29 -20.37 5.26
CA THR A 73 -8.95 -20.85 6.48
C THR A 73 -9.90 -19.83 7.11
N PRO A 74 -11.23 -19.85 6.83
CA PRO A 74 -11.87 -20.62 5.77
C PRO A 74 -11.42 -20.10 4.41
N PHE A 75 -11.44 -20.96 3.39
CA PHE A 75 -10.99 -20.56 2.07
C PHE A 75 -11.87 -19.45 1.48
N SER A 76 -11.25 -18.35 1.05
CA SER A 76 -11.92 -17.20 0.47
C SER A 76 -11.16 -16.70 -0.77
N TRP A 77 -11.78 -16.89 -1.94
CA TRP A 77 -11.23 -16.40 -3.21
C TRP A 77 -10.98 -14.89 -3.21
N ILE A 78 -11.82 -14.12 -2.51
CA ILE A 78 -11.72 -12.66 -2.43
C ILE A 78 -10.47 -12.28 -1.63
N GLU A 79 -10.26 -12.90 -0.47
CA GLU A 79 -9.10 -12.66 0.39
C GLU A 79 -7.80 -13.11 -0.27
N LEU A 80 -7.83 -14.25 -0.97
CA LEU A 80 -6.69 -14.76 -1.73
C LEU A 80 -6.34 -13.80 -2.89
N LEU A 81 -7.31 -13.38 -3.70
CA LEU A 81 -7.07 -12.44 -4.79
C LEU A 81 -6.55 -11.10 -4.25
N PHE A 82 -7.11 -10.62 -3.14
CA PHE A 82 -6.68 -9.38 -2.50
C PHE A 82 -5.25 -9.44 -1.98
N THR A 83 -4.88 -10.54 -1.33
CA THR A 83 -3.52 -10.73 -0.79
C THR A 83 -2.50 -10.88 -1.92
N LEU A 84 -2.83 -11.62 -2.99
CA LEU A 84 -2.00 -11.68 -4.20
C LEU A 84 -1.83 -10.32 -4.87
N TRP A 85 -2.92 -9.55 -5.01
CA TRP A 85 -2.86 -8.19 -5.54
C TRP A 85 -1.99 -7.27 -4.65
N SER A 86 -2.13 -7.38 -3.33
CA SER A 86 -1.31 -6.61 -2.38
C SER A 86 0.17 -6.97 -2.51
N LEU A 87 0.51 -8.26 -2.62
CA LEU A 87 1.88 -8.72 -2.86
C LEU A 87 2.44 -8.23 -4.20
N LEU A 88 1.63 -8.20 -5.25
CA LEU A 88 2.02 -7.63 -6.54
C LEU A 88 2.36 -6.13 -6.41
N VAL A 89 1.56 -5.37 -5.66
CA VAL A 89 1.83 -3.94 -5.38
C VAL A 89 3.14 -3.78 -4.58
N VAL A 90 3.36 -4.59 -3.55
CA VAL A 90 4.65 -4.62 -2.81
C VAL A 90 5.81 -4.87 -3.76
N TYR A 91 5.67 -5.87 -4.65
CA TYR A 91 6.69 -6.26 -5.59
C TYR A 91 7.03 -5.12 -6.58
N ILE A 92 6.01 -4.49 -7.16
CA ILE A 92 6.18 -3.34 -8.08
C ILE A 92 6.82 -2.15 -7.35
N ALA A 93 6.44 -1.87 -6.10
CA ALA A 93 7.07 -0.82 -5.32
C ALA A 93 8.54 -1.17 -4.99
N GLY A 94 8.79 -2.44 -4.65
CA GLY A 94 10.12 -2.95 -4.30
C GLY A 94 11.09 -2.87 -5.47
N ILE A 95 10.66 -3.27 -6.67
CA ILE A 95 11.52 -3.22 -7.86
C ILE A 95 11.90 -1.77 -8.24
N GLN A 96 11.02 -0.79 -7.96
CA GLN A 96 11.35 0.62 -8.16
C GLN A 96 12.45 1.11 -7.20
N LEU A 97 12.52 0.58 -5.97
CA LEU A 97 13.62 0.89 -5.04
C LEU A 97 14.90 0.14 -5.40
N VAL A 98 14.81 -1.09 -5.92
CA VAL A 98 15.99 -1.84 -6.38
C VAL A 98 16.61 -1.14 -7.59
N ARG A 99 15.78 -0.67 -8.53
CA ARG A 99 16.20 0.10 -9.72
C ARG A 99 16.37 1.59 -9.42
N TRP A 100 16.74 1.95 -8.19
CA TRP A 100 16.86 3.35 -7.80
C TRP A 100 17.85 4.12 -8.66
N GLN A 101 18.98 3.52 -9.04
CA GLN A 101 19.98 4.16 -9.90
C GLN A 101 19.39 4.62 -11.25
N ASP A 102 18.51 3.81 -11.86
CA ASP A 102 17.83 4.14 -13.11
C ASP A 102 16.68 5.13 -12.92
N ASN A 103 16.00 5.08 -11.76
CA ASN A 103 14.83 5.91 -11.47
C ASN A 103 15.20 7.35 -11.06
N ARG A 104 16.33 7.56 -10.39
CA ARG A 104 16.82 8.88 -9.99
C ARG A 104 16.91 9.89 -11.14
N PRO A 105 17.54 9.60 -12.30
CA PRO A 105 17.59 10.56 -13.40
C PRO A 105 16.20 10.88 -13.96
N LEU A 106 15.28 9.92 -13.97
CA LEU A 106 13.89 10.14 -14.39
C LEU A 106 13.13 11.09 -13.46
N ILE A 107 13.36 10.97 -12.14
CA ILE A 107 12.80 11.87 -11.12
C ILE A 107 13.35 13.29 -11.31
N LYS A 108 14.66 13.43 -11.58
CA LYS A 108 15.30 14.73 -11.82
C LYS A 108 14.78 15.38 -13.12
N ALA A 109 14.70 14.61 -14.20
CA ALA A 109 14.25 15.07 -15.50
C ALA A 109 12.77 15.54 -15.49
N ASN A 110 11.91 14.87 -14.70
CA ASN A 110 10.48 15.18 -14.62
C ASN A 110 10.08 16.02 -13.39
N SER A 111 11.03 16.74 -12.80
CA SER A 111 10.84 17.53 -11.57
C SER A 111 9.61 18.45 -11.57
N LYS A 112 9.27 19.07 -12.73
CA LYS A 112 8.10 19.95 -12.88
C LYS A 112 6.76 19.22 -12.82
N LYS A 113 6.69 17.97 -13.32
CA LYS A 113 5.47 17.15 -13.34
C LYS A 113 5.30 16.30 -12.08
N LEU A 114 6.36 16.17 -11.28
CA LEU A 114 6.40 15.32 -10.09
C LEU A 114 5.29 15.62 -9.06
N PRO A 115 4.94 16.88 -8.72
CA PRO A 115 3.83 17.17 -7.81
C PRO A 115 2.48 16.68 -8.33
N GLU A 116 2.25 16.75 -9.64
CA GLU A 116 0.99 16.30 -10.25
C GLU A 116 0.90 14.77 -10.20
N VAL A 117 1.99 14.07 -10.53
CA VAL A 117 2.08 12.62 -10.42
C VAL A 117 1.83 12.17 -8.98
N ILE A 118 2.47 12.81 -7.99
CA ILE A 118 2.27 12.52 -6.57
C ILE A 118 0.80 12.70 -6.17
N SER A 119 0.16 13.79 -6.62
CA SER A 119 -1.25 14.05 -6.33
C SER A 119 -2.16 12.99 -6.96
N ARG A 120 -1.87 12.55 -8.19
CA ARG A 120 -2.62 11.46 -8.86
C ARG A 120 -2.44 10.14 -8.14
N CYS A 121 -1.21 9.79 -7.74
CA CYS A 121 -0.95 8.62 -6.90
C CYS A 121 -1.70 8.70 -5.58
N GLY A 122 -1.73 9.87 -4.93
CA GLY A 122 -2.52 10.09 -3.72
C GLY A 122 -4.01 9.87 -3.93
N ALA A 123 -4.58 10.36 -5.03
CA ALA A 123 -5.98 10.14 -5.38
C ALA A 123 -6.29 8.66 -5.63
N ILE A 124 -5.41 7.95 -6.33
CA ILE A 124 -5.51 6.49 -6.54
C ILE A 124 -5.47 5.77 -5.19
N MET A 125 -4.55 6.15 -4.29
CA MET A 125 -4.48 5.55 -2.95
C MET A 125 -5.77 5.76 -2.16
N VAL A 126 -6.36 6.97 -2.18
CA VAL A 126 -7.64 7.23 -1.53
C VAL A 126 -8.76 6.36 -2.12
N ALA A 127 -8.86 6.29 -3.46
CA ALA A 127 -9.88 5.48 -4.13
C ALA A 127 -9.75 3.99 -3.80
N VAL A 128 -8.52 3.47 -3.83
CA VAL A 128 -8.21 2.09 -3.40
C VAL A 128 -8.55 1.91 -1.92
N GLY A 129 -8.23 2.88 -1.06
CA GLY A 129 -8.57 2.82 0.37
C GLY A 129 -10.08 2.70 0.62
N PHE A 130 -10.91 3.43 -0.14
CA PHE A 130 -12.37 3.26 -0.10
C PHE A 130 -12.82 1.87 -0.57
N ALA A 131 -12.24 1.35 -1.65
CA ALA A 131 -12.54 -0.01 -2.11
C ALA A 131 -12.18 -1.07 -1.05
N ILE A 132 -11.07 -0.88 -0.34
CA ILE A 132 -10.66 -1.75 0.77
C ILE A 132 -11.63 -1.64 1.96
N PHE A 133 -12.17 -0.46 2.25
CA PHE A 133 -13.22 -0.31 3.25
C PHE A 133 -14.51 -1.04 2.88
N LEU A 134 -14.88 -1.07 1.60
CA LEU A 134 -16.01 -1.87 1.13
C LEU A 134 -15.75 -3.37 1.35
N LEU A 135 -14.50 -3.83 1.14
CA LEU A 135 -14.12 -5.20 1.49
C LEU A 135 -14.19 -5.46 3.00
N ALA A 136 -13.76 -4.51 3.84
CA ALA A 136 -13.91 -4.59 5.29
C ALA A 136 -15.38 -4.73 5.70
N TYR A 137 -16.25 -3.91 5.13
CA TYR A 137 -17.70 -3.97 5.35
C TYR A 137 -18.28 -5.32 4.94
N LEU A 138 -17.89 -5.86 3.77
CA LEU A 138 -18.34 -7.17 3.31
C LEU A 138 -17.90 -8.30 4.25
N VAL A 139 -16.65 -8.27 4.74
CA VAL A 139 -16.17 -9.28 5.70
C VAL A 139 -16.96 -9.21 7.00
N ILE A 140 -17.13 -8.02 7.56
CA ILE A 140 -17.89 -7.82 8.81
C ILE A 140 -19.33 -8.31 8.65
N ASN A 141 -20.01 -7.94 7.55
CA ASN A 141 -21.41 -8.29 7.33
C ASN A 141 -21.64 -9.78 6.99
N ARG A 142 -20.61 -10.49 6.52
CA ARG A 142 -20.65 -11.94 6.29
C ARG A 142 -20.41 -12.75 7.57
N THR A 143 -20.06 -12.09 8.67
CA THR A 143 -19.82 -12.76 9.95
C THR A 143 -21.12 -12.70 10.77
N PRO A 144 -21.87 -13.80 10.96
CA PRO A 144 -22.93 -13.81 11.95
C PRO A 144 -22.29 -13.60 13.32
N ILE A 145 -22.74 -12.58 14.06
CA ILE A 145 -22.40 -12.37 15.46
C ILE A 145 -22.98 -13.51 16.29
#